data_AF-A0A858CLL7-F1
#
_entry.id   AF-A0A858CLL7-F1
#
_cell.length_a   1.000
_cell.length_b   1.000
_cell.length_c   1.000
_cell.angle_alpha   90.00
_cell.angle_beta   90.00
_cell.angle_gamma   90.00
#
_symmetry.space_group_name_H-M   'P 1'
#
loop_
_entity.id
_entity.type
_entity.pdbx_description
1 polymer ?
#
loop_
_entity_poly.entity_id
_entity_poly.type
_entity_poly.pdbx_seq_one_letter_code
_entity_poly.pdbx_strand_id
1 'polypeptide(L)'
;MADTIEGWLVCEKECAPTYYIPIADWLPGTLVPAKTGNMTSQWMGRARYYHVVVGHAHAARAAWAFPEADGEFAPIRNAVSVYANLMEACFVGREKVLRQSNGYDAGWITPNLTGITQTPAMTESG
;
A
#
# COMPACT_ATOMS: atom_id res chain seq x y z
N MET A 1 4.30 10.65 6.99
CA MET A 1 5.08 9.53 7.56
C MET A 1 4.16 8.70 8.45
N ALA A 2 4.45 7.41 8.57
CA ALA A 2 3.78 6.50 9.49
C ALA A 2 4.78 5.43 9.96
N ASP A 3 4.55 4.86 11.14
CA ASP A 3 5.29 3.74 11.70
C ASP A 3 4.35 2.92 12.60
N THR A 4 4.36 1.60 12.49
CA THR A 4 3.41 0.73 13.21
C THR A 4 3.97 -0.65 13.50
N ILE A 5 3.47 -1.24 14.59
CA ILE A 5 3.60 -2.66 14.91
C ILE A 5 2.25 -3.39 14.92
N GLU A 6 1.15 -2.67 14.67
CA GLU A 6 -0.24 -3.15 14.70
C GLU A 6 -0.84 -3.18 13.28
N GLY A 7 -0.01 -3.40 12.27
CA GLY A 7 -0.42 -3.46 10.86
C GLY A 7 -1.06 -4.78 10.46
N TRP A 8 -1.84 -4.75 9.38
CA TRP A 8 -2.44 -5.94 8.78
C TRP A 8 -1.79 -6.29 7.44
N LEU A 9 -1.62 -7.58 7.19
CA LEU A 9 -1.21 -8.13 5.91
C LEU A 9 -2.44 -8.66 5.17
N VAL A 10 -2.69 -8.18 3.96
CA VAL A 10 -3.78 -8.65 3.11
C VAL A 10 -3.18 -9.32 1.87
N CYS A 11 -3.53 -10.59 1.68
CA CYS A 11 -3.12 -11.38 0.53
C CYS A 11 -4.35 -11.62 -0.36
N GLU A 12 -4.42 -10.91 -1.49
CA GLU A 12 -5.33 -11.31 -2.57
C GLU A 12 -4.64 -12.40 -3.41
N LYS A 13 -5.37 -13.44 -3.80
CA LYS A 13 -4.81 -14.55 -4.58
C LYS A 13 -4.14 -13.96 -5.84
N GLU A 14 -2.90 -14.38 -6.09
CA GLU A 14 -2.08 -14.05 -7.27
C GLU A 14 -1.38 -12.68 -7.26
N CYS A 15 -1.51 -11.89 -6.19
CA CYS A 15 -0.77 -10.62 -6.01
C CYS A 15 0.21 -10.69 -4.83
N ALA A 16 1.27 -9.88 -4.89
CA ALA A 16 2.13 -9.67 -3.72
C ALA A 16 1.29 -9.05 -2.58
N PRO A 17 1.60 -9.39 -1.32
CA PRO A 17 0.74 -8.99 -0.22
C PRO A 17 0.82 -7.49 0.03
N THR A 18 -0.28 -6.90 0.48
CA THR A 18 -0.40 -5.47 0.78
C THR A 18 -0.48 -5.25 2.29
N TYR A 19 0.31 -4.30 2.80
CA TYR A 19 0.24 -3.90 4.21
C TYR A 19 -0.71 -2.73 4.42
N TYR A 20 -1.50 -2.80 5.48
CA TYR A 20 -2.39 -1.73 5.94
C TYR A 20 -1.96 -1.25 7.31
N ILE A 21 -1.80 0.07 7.44
CA ILE A 21 -1.35 0.75 8.65
C ILE A 21 -2.56 1.40 9.33
N PRO A 22 -2.79 1.22 10.64
CA PRO A 22 -3.84 1.92 11.37
C PRO A 22 -3.76 3.43 11.13
N ILE A 23 -4.87 4.09 10.84
CA ILE A 23 -4.86 5.54 10.56
C ILE A 23 -4.29 6.38 11.73
N ALA A 24 -4.39 5.87 12.95
CA ALA A 24 -3.86 6.50 14.17
C ALA A 24 -2.32 6.57 14.20
N ASP A 25 -1.65 5.69 13.45
CA ASP A 25 -0.18 5.61 13.39
C ASP A 25 0.42 6.52 12.31
N TRP A 26 -0.43 7.27 11.60
CA TRP A 26 -0.01 8.28 10.64
C TRP A 26 0.20 9.61 11.34
N LEU A 27 1.34 10.27 11.07
CA LEU A 27 1.55 11.61 11.59
C LEU A 27 0.48 12.58 11.04
N PRO A 28 -0.07 13.46 11.89
CA PRO A 28 -1.07 14.44 11.47
C PRO A 28 -0.63 15.25 10.25
N GLY A 29 -1.55 15.47 9.31
CA GLY A 29 -1.27 16.19 8.06
C GLY A 29 -0.56 15.37 6.99
N THR A 30 -0.13 14.14 7.27
CA THR A 30 0.48 13.28 6.24
C THR A 30 -0.50 12.91 5.14
N LEU A 31 -1.73 12.54 5.52
CA LEU A 31 -2.75 12.06 4.60
C LEU A 31 -3.70 13.21 4.27
N VAL A 32 -3.71 13.61 3.00
CA VAL A 32 -4.62 14.65 2.49
C VAL A 32 -5.61 14.00 1.53
N PRO A 33 -6.93 14.07 1.78
CA PRO A 33 -7.93 13.44 0.92
C PRO A 33 -7.78 13.86 -0.55
N ALA A 34 -7.73 12.89 -1.46
CA ALA A 34 -7.74 13.14 -2.88
C ALA A 34 -9.19 13.24 -3.39
N LYS A 35 -9.43 14.17 -4.32
CA LYS A 35 -10.76 14.36 -4.93
C LYS A 35 -11.07 13.34 -6.04
N THR A 36 -10.07 12.60 -6.49
CA THR A 36 -10.15 11.69 -7.64
C THR A 36 -9.52 10.35 -7.33
N GLY A 37 -10.01 9.31 -8.01
CA GLY A 37 -9.63 7.91 -7.82
C GLY A 37 -10.87 7.01 -7.85
N ASN A 38 -10.77 5.88 -8.55
CA ASN A 38 -11.88 4.97 -8.80
C ASN A 38 -11.42 3.52 -8.68
N MET A 39 -11.06 3.11 -7.46
CA MET A 39 -10.84 1.70 -7.16
C MET A 39 -12.00 1.19 -6.31
N THR A 40 -12.59 0.09 -6.75
CA THR A 40 -13.61 -0.64 -6.01
C THR A 40 -13.18 -2.08 -5.95
N SER A 41 -13.08 -2.61 -4.73
CA SER A 41 -12.92 -4.04 -4.49
C SER A 41 -14.30 -4.65 -4.30
N GLN A 42 -14.52 -5.84 -4.87
CA GLN A 42 -15.76 -6.59 -4.62
C GLN A 42 -15.87 -7.08 -3.17
N TRP A 43 -14.75 -7.09 -2.43
CA TRP A 43 -14.68 -7.55 -1.04
C TRP A 43 -14.61 -6.38 -0.05
N MET A 44 -13.81 -5.35 -0.33
CA MET A 44 -13.54 -4.25 0.61
C MET A 44 -14.33 -2.97 0.29
N GLY A 45 -15.12 -2.98 -0.78
CA GLY A 45 -15.91 -1.83 -1.22
C GLY A 45 -15.07 -0.76 -1.91
N ARG A 46 -15.50 0.50 -1.79
CA ARG A 46 -14.89 1.62 -2.52
C ARG A 46 -13.71 2.24 -1.77
N ALA A 47 -12.58 2.35 -2.45
CA ALA A 47 -11.39 2.98 -1.90
C ALA A 47 -11.57 4.50 -1.77
N ARG A 48 -11.04 5.07 -0.68
CA ARG A 48 -10.77 6.51 -0.54
C ARG A 48 -9.29 6.74 -0.71
N TYR A 49 -8.93 7.59 -1.67
CA TYR A 49 -7.54 7.95 -1.95
C TYR A 49 -7.07 9.15 -1.13
N TYR A 50 -5.78 9.17 -0.83
CA TYR A 50 -5.08 10.28 -0.21
C TYR A 50 -3.80 10.62 -0.99
N HIS A 51 -3.47 11.90 -1.02
CA HIS A 51 -2.10 12.36 -1.24
C HIS A 51 -1.29 12.11 0.03
N VAL A 52 -0.02 11.74 -0.11
CA VAL A 52 0.92 11.65 1.00
C VAL A 52 1.81 12.88 0.96
N VAL A 53 1.80 13.66 2.05
CA VAL A 53 2.53 14.92 2.18
C VAL A 53 3.46 14.86 3.38
N VAL A 54 4.74 15.16 3.19
CA VAL A 54 5.72 15.24 4.29
C VAL A 54 6.68 16.38 4.00
N GLY A 55 6.68 17.42 4.84
CA GLY A 55 7.44 18.64 4.58
C GLY A 55 7.06 19.24 3.22
N HIS A 56 8.02 19.32 2.31
CA HIS A 56 7.81 19.81 0.93
C HIS A 56 7.52 18.70 -0.09
N ALA A 57 7.61 17.43 0.31
CA ALA A 57 7.34 16.30 -0.56
C ALA A 57 5.84 16.04 -0.67
N HIS A 58 5.37 15.76 -1.89
CA HIS A 58 3.97 15.46 -2.21
C HIS A 58 3.89 14.30 -3.20
N ALA A 59 3.34 13.17 -2.76
CA ALA A 59 3.04 12.02 -3.60
C ALA A 59 1.55 11.95 -3.88
N ALA A 60 1.17 12.15 -5.14
CA ALA A 60 -0.23 12.29 -5.52
C ALA A 60 -0.97 10.95 -5.54
N ARG A 61 -2.13 10.86 -4.88
CA ARG A 61 -2.96 9.64 -4.81
C ARG A 61 -2.17 8.38 -4.44
N ALA A 62 -1.17 8.55 -3.59
CA ALA A 62 -0.21 7.51 -3.29
C ALA A 62 -0.65 6.57 -2.17
N ALA A 63 -1.76 6.88 -1.51
CA ALA A 63 -2.35 6.07 -0.45
C ALA A 63 -3.84 5.84 -0.68
N TRP A 64 -4.37 4.75 -0.13
CA TRP A 64 -5.80 4.49 -0.08
C TRP A 64 -6.22 3.81 1.22
N ALA A 65 -7.50 3.90 1.54
CA ALA A 65 -8.16 3.13 2.59
C ALA A 65 -9.50 2.60 2.10
N PHE A 66 -10.03 1.58 2.76
CA PHE A 66 -11.38 1.07 2.56
C PHE A 66 -12.25 1.39 3.79
N PRO A 67 -13.01 2.50 3.79
CA PRO A 67 -13.81 2.93 4.95
C PRO A 67 -15.03 2.06 5.20
N GLU A 68 -15.47 1.35 4.17
CA GLU A 68 -16.66 0.51 4.16
C GLU A 68 -16.30 -0.97 4.29
N ALA A 69 -15.01 -1.32 4.46
CA ALA A 69 -14.57 -2.70 4.63
C ALA A 69 -15.33 -3.39 5.77
N ASP A 70 -15.87 -4.56 5.48
CA ASP A 70 -16.73 -5.35 6.37
C ASP A 70 -16.37 -6.84 6.31
N GLY A 71 -17.16 -7.67 6.98
CA GLY A 71 -16.93 -9.12 7.04
C GLY A 71 -15.53 -9.46 7.55
N GLU A 72 -14.82 -10.31 6.80
CA GLU A 72 -13.44 -10.70 7.11
C GLU A 72 -12.42 -9.54 6.97
N PHE A 73 -12.76 -8.49 6.22
CA PHE A 73 -11.95 -7.29 6.04
C PHE A 73 -12.31 -6.15 7.01
N ALA A 74 -13.27 -6.36 7.92
CA ALA A 74 -13.62 -5.37 8.94
C ALA A 74 -12.41 -4.86 9.76
N PRO A 75 -11.38 -5.68 10.09
CA PRO A 75 -10.20 -5.19 10.81
C PRO A 75 -9.41 -4.09 10.10
N ILE A 76 -9.39 -4.07 8.77
CA ILE A 76 -8.66 -3.04 7.99
C ILE A 76 -9.51 -1.80 7.70
N ARG A 77 -10.70 -1.69 8.28
CA ARG A 77 -11.58 -0.54 8.05
C ARG A 77 -10.85 0.76 8.40
N ASN A 78 -10.81 1.68 7.44
CA ASN A 78 -10.06 2.94 7.51
C ASN A 78 -8.53 2.82 7.65
N ALA A 79 -7.97 1.61 7.77
CA ALA A 79 -6.53 1.43 7.70
C ALA A 79 -6.04 1.82 6.30
N VAL A 80 -4.83 2.34 6.25
CA VAL A 80 -4.29 3.00 5.05
C VAL A 80 -3.13 2.19 4.51
N SER A 81 -3.17 1.91 3.22
CA SER A 81 -2.05 1.36 2.48
C SER A 81 -1.47 2.40 1.52
N VAL A 82 -0.26 2.14 1.02
CA VAL A 82 0.43 2.99 0.05
C VAL A 82 1.01 2.21 -1.12
N TYR A 83 1.09 2.88 -2.26
CA TYR A 83 1.89 2.47 -3.40
C TYR A 83 3.36 2.69 -3.05
N ALA A 84 4.07 1.62 -2.69
CA ALA A 84 5.48 1.70 -2.28
C ALA A 84 6.37 2.30 -3.38
N ASN A 85 6.02 2.10 -4.65
CA ASN A 85 6.70 2.71 -5.80
C ASN A 85 6.51 4.22 -5.92
N LEU A 86 5.60 4.83 -5.15
CA LEU A 86 5.40 6.29 -5.08
C LEU A 86 5.97 6.93 -3.81
N MET A 87 6.40 6.13 -2.83
CA MET A 87 7.05 6.61 -1.60
C MET A 87 8.55 6.74 -1.79
N GLU A 88 9.26 7.48 -0.95
CA GLU A 88 10.74 7.49 -0.97
C GLU A 88 11.30 6.11 -0.55
N ALA A 89 10.75 5.54 0.52
CA ALA A 89 11.01 4.20 0.97
C ALA A 89 9.84 3.67 1.82
N CYS A 90 9.59 2.37 1.71
CA CYS A 90 8.76 1.61 2.64
C CYS A 90 9.60 0.46 3.20
N PHE A 91 9.34 0.07 4.44
CA PHE A 91 10.05 -1.00 5.12
C PHE A 91 9.08 -1.93 5.84
N VAL A 92 9.43 -3.22 5.89
CA VAL A 92 8.81 -4.21 6.77
C VAL A 92 9.89 -4.68 7.74
N GLY A 93 9.81 -4.23 8.98
CA GLY A 93 10.93 -4.35 9.91
C GLY A 93 12.18 -3.66 9.36
N ARG A 94 13.21 -4.45 9.04
CA ARG A 94 14.48 -3.94 8.46
C ARG A 94 14.55 -4.05 6.95
N GLU A 95 13.59 -4.72 6.32
CA GLU A 95 13.63 -5.04 4.90
C GLU A 95 12.98 -3.93 4.08
N LYS A 96 13.72 -3.38 3.11
CA LYS A 96 13.19 -2.36 2.19
C LYS A 96 12.30 -3.03 1.15
N VAL A 97 11.13 -2.46 0.93
CA VAL A 97 10.20 -2.90 -0.11
C VAL A 97 10.77 -2.56 -1.49
N LEU A 98 10.75 -3.55 -2.39
CA LEU A 98 11.14 -3.40 -3.78
C LEU A 98 10.01 -2.75 -4.57
N ARG A 99 10.35 -1.75 -5.38
CA ARG A 99 9.39 -1.11 -6.27
C ARG A 99 9.06 -2.07 -7.41
N GLN A 100 7.78 -2.40 -7.57
CA GLN A 100 7.33 -3.10 -8.77
C GLN A 100 7.33 -2.13 -9.97
N SER A 101 7.79 -2.62 -11.12
CA SER A 101 7.99 -1.82 -12.34
C SER A 101 6.69 -1.53 -13.10
N ASN A 102 5.60 -2.24 -12.80
CA ASN A 102 4.34 -2.15 -13.54
C ASN A 102 3.41 -1.01 -13.08
N GLY A 103 3.76 -0.27 -12.02
CA GLY A 103 3.08 0.99 -11.62
C GLY A 103 1.66 0.87 -11.06
N TYR A 104 1.01 -0.28 -11.23
CA TYR A 104 -0.37 -0.56 -10.81
C TYR A 104 -0.45 -1.60 -9.69
N ASP A 105 0.62 -2.35 -9.44
CA ASP A 105 0.64 -3.34 -8.38
C ASP A 105 0.97 -2.66 -7.04
N ALA A 106 0.05 -2.85 -6.10
CA ALA A 106 0.08 -2.33 -4.75
C ALA A 106 0.88 -3.23 -3.80
N GLY A 107 1.30 -4.40 -4.27
CA GLY A 107 1.98 -5.40 -3.47
C GLY A 107 3.34 -4.95 -2.96
N TRP A 108 3.61 -5.25 -1.69
CA TRP A 108 4.88 -4.97 -1.04
C TRP A 108 5.76 -6.20 -1.18
N ILE A 109 6.68 -6.18 -2.14
CA ILE A 109 7.71 -7.22 -2.24
C ILE A 109 8.86 -6.89 -1.31
N THR A 110 9.15 -7.75 -0.35
CA THR A 110 10.41 -7.70 0.42
C THR A 110 11.27 -8.93 0.10
N PRO A 111 12.61 -8.83 0.21
CA PRO A 111 13.52 -9.93 -0.16
C PRO A 111 13.30 -11.23 0.63
N ASN A 112 12.70 -11.14 1.81
CA ASN A 112 12.38 -12.27 2.68
C ASN A 112 11.01 -12.91 2.41
N LEU A 113 10.19 -12.38 1.48
CA LEU A 113 8.96 -13.05 1.07
C LEU A 113 9.29 -14.28 0.23
N THR A 114 8.97 -15.46 0.75
CA THR A 114 9.07 -16.74 0.04
C THR A 114 7.68 -17.25 -0.30
N GLY A 115 7.37 -17.40 -1.59
CA GLY A 115 6.09 -17.95 -2.08
C GLY A 115 5.25 -16.93 -2.86
N ILE A 116 5.18 -17.16 -4.17
CA ILE A 116 4.42 -16.44 -5.21
C ILE A 116 4.66 -14.93 -5.27
N THR A 117 5.66 -14.56 -6.07
CA THR A 117 5.70 -13.28 -6.75
C THR A 117 5.94 -13.62 -8.21
N GLN A 118 5.12 -13.13 -9.14
CA GLN A 118 5.56 -13.10 -10.54
C GLN A 118 6.80 -12.20 -10.56
N THR A 119 7.97 -12.83 -10.57
CA THR A 119 9.24 -12.18 -10.86
C THR A 119 9.07 -11.47 -12.21
N PRO A 120 9.42 -10.19 -12.36
CA PRO A 120 9.58 -9.65 -13.70
C PRO A 120 10.73 -10.41 -14.34
N ALA A 121 10.45 -11.07 -15.47
CA ALA A 121 11.48 -11.67 -16.30
C ALA A 121 12.51 -10.58 -16.63
N MET A 122 13.70 -10.70 -16.05
CA MET A 122 14.85 -9.94 -16.52
C MET A 122 15.14 -10.44 -17.93
N THR A 123 14.78 -9.65 -18.92
CA THR A 123 15.27 -9.84 -20.29
C THR A 123 16.67 -9.22 -20.33
N GLU A 124 17.69 -10.05 -20.25
CA GLU A 124 19.03 -9.66 -20.69
C GLU A 124 19.03 -9.59 -22.22
N SER A 125 19.13 -8.39 -22.77
CA SER A 125 19.50 -8.19 -24.17
C SER A 125 21.02 -8.04 -24.24
N GLY A 126 21.69 -9.10 -24.70
CA GLY A 126 23.04 -9.07 -25.27
C GLY A 126 22.99 -8.89 -26.78
#